data_AF-A0A9E2YE35-F1
#
_entry.id   AF-A0A9E2YE35-F1
#
_cell.length_a   1.000
_cell.length_b   1.000
_cell.length_c   1.000
_cell.angle_alpha   90.00
_cell.angle_beta   90.00
_cell.angle_gamma   90.00
#
_symmetry.space_group_name_H-M   'P 1'
#
loop_
_entity.id
_entity.type
_entity.pdbx_description
1 polymer ?
#
loop_
_entity_poly.entity_id
_entity_poly.type
_entity_poly.pdbx_seq_one_letter_code
_entity_poly.pdbx_strand_id
1 'polypeptide(L)'
;MPDTPSYLADPSPDNRPPRHTSVDEDAPGISSVGLIVITIVVIAIIYGLCMLLVSSVMGGSKEHNLAVQRRILYNTDPGALLTACRQLAVDGSGQIDPASTTVPGVIHQIDPKKITIADGKVVLECGTNYRQFGVIADISSDQPTTQPISPMALRELTPGLWYYAEEGTIPPP
;
A
#
# COMPACT_ATOMS: atom_id res chain seq x y z
N MET A 1 -99.20 -67.79 -6.27
CA MET A 1 -99.29 -66.35 -5.95
C MET A 1 -97.87 -65.83 -5.82
N PRO A 2 -97.54 -64.70 -6.49
CA PRO A 2 -96.18 -64.28 -6.77
C PRO A 2 -95.66 -63.28 -5.73
N ASP A 3 -94.38 -63.33 -5.43
CA ASP A 3 -93.65 -62.21 -4.82
C ASP A 3 -92.47 -61.83 -5.72
N THR A 4 -92.58 -60.64 -6.31
CA THR A 4 -91.47 -59.76 -6.71
C THR A 4 -91.71 -58.45 -5.94
N PRO A 5 -90.73 -57.58 -5.61
CA PRO A 5 -89.53 -57.32 -6.43
C PRO A 5 -88.22 -56.90 -5.67
N SER A 6 -87.16 -56.76 -6.47
CA SER A 6 -86.08 -55.75 -6.43
C SER A 6 -85.33 -55.42 -5.12
N TYR A 7 -84.01 -55.65 -5.12
CA TYR A 7 -82.96 -54.59 -5.14
C TYR A 7 -81.58 -55.25 -4.97
N LEU A 8 -80.76 -55.29 -6.03
CA LEU A 8 -79.32 -55.56 -5.91
C LEU A 8 -78.61 -54.20 -5.99
N ALA A 9 -78.19 -53.68 -4.84
CA ALA A 9 -77.36 -52.50 -4.75
C ALA A 9 -75.89 -52.93 -4.84
N ASP A 10 -75.20 -52.45 -5.87
CA ASP A 10 -73.75 -52.43 -6.00
C ASP A 10 -73.17 -51.29 -5.14
N PRO A 11 -72.15 -51.56 -4.33
CA PRO A 11 -71.04 -50.61 -4.33
C PRO A 11 -69.67 -51.28 -4.25
N SER A 12 -68.87 -51.11 -5.31
CA SER A 12 -67.42 -51.24 -5.27
C SER A 12 -66.75 -49.87 -5.09
N PRO A 13 -66.09 -49.59 -3.94
CA PRO A 13 -65.25 -48.41 -3.80
C PRO A 13 -63.80 -48.72 -4.21
N ASP A 14 -63.42 -48.20 -5.39
CA ASP A 14 -62.07 -48.19 -5.94
C ASP A 14 -61.15 -47.34 -5.04
N ASN A 15 -60.29 -48.02 -4.28
CA ASN A 15 -59.47 -47.46 -3.23
C ASN A 15 -58.06 -47.12 -3.79
N ARG A 16 -57.97 -46.08 -4.63
CA ARG A 16 -56.67 -45.54 -5.08
C ARG A 16 -56.24 -44.35 -4.23
N PRO A 17 -55.03 -44.38 -3.61
CA PRO A 17 -54.51 -43.25 -2.87
C PRO A 17 -54.12 -42.08 -3.80
N PRO A 18 -54.13 -40.84 -3.29
CA PRO A 18 -53.81 -39.65 -4.08
C PRO A 18 -52.33 -39.67 -4.52
N ARG A 19 -52.10 -39.50 -5.83
CA ARG A 19 -50.78 -39.20 -6.38
C ARG A 19 -50.32 -37.85 -5.82
N HIS A 20 -49.35 -37.87 -4.91
CA HIS A 20 -48.47 -36.73 -4.69
C HIS A 20 -47.66 -36.51 -5.98
N THR A 21 -48.05 -35.53 -6.77
CA THR A 21 -47.14 -34.93 -7.76
C THR A 21 -46.13 -34.12 -6.99
N SER A 22 -44.96 -34.70 -6.74
CA SER A 22 -43.76 -33.93 -6.43
C SER A 22 -43.57 -32.96 -7.58
N VAL A 23 -43.69 -31.66 -7.28
CA VAL A 23 -43.15 -30.62 -8.14
C VAL A 23 -41.65 -30.77 -7.99
N ASP A 24 -41.02 -31.49 -8.91
CA ASP A 24 -39.57 -31.41 -9.10
C ASP A 24 -39.28 -30.00 -9.60
N GLU A 25 -39.04 -29.09 -8.66
CA GLU A 25 -38.31 -27.85 -8.91
C GLU A 25 -36.87 -28.26 -9.27
N ASP A 26 -36.64 -28.54 -10.55
CA ASP A 26 -35.31 -28.58 -11.15
C ASP A 26 -34.70 -27.17 -11.06
N ALA A 27 -34.24 -26.80 -9.86
CA ALA A 27 -33.30 -25.72 -9.70
C ALA A 27 -32.08 -26.07 -10.55
N PRO A 28 -31.58 -25.16 -11.42
CA PRO A 28 -30.41 -25.43 -12.25
C PRO A 28 -29.22 -25.70 -11.33
N GLY A 29 -28.96 -26.99 -11.07
CA GLY A 29 -27.84 -27.45 -10.29
C GLY A 29 -26.58 -27.03 -11.03
N ILE A 30 -25.87 -26.04 -10.50
CA ILE A 30 -24.54 -25.69 -10.98
C ILE A 30 -23.73 -26.97 -10.88
N SER A 31 -23.38 -27.56 -12.03
CA SER A 31 -22.62 -28.80 -12.05
C SER A 31 -21.33 -28.59 -11.25
N SER A 32 -20.85 -29.63 -10.55
CA SER A 32 -19.60 -29.57 -9.78
C SER A 32 -18.45 -28.98 -10.61
N VAL A 33 -18.43 -29.27 -11.91
CA VAL A 33 -17.49 -28.69 -12.88
C VAL A 33 -17.69 -27.17 -13.05
N GLY A 34 -18.93 -26.68 -13.12
CA GLY A 34 -19.24 -25.26 -13.16
C GLY A 34 -18.76 -24.49 -11.93
N LEU A 35 -18.89 -25.08 -10.73
CA LEU A 35 -18.35 -24.48 -9.50
C LEU A 35 -16.82 -24.39 -9.51
N ILE A 36 -16.14 -25.42 -10.02
CA ILE A 36 -14.67 -25.43 -10.15
C ILE A 36 -14.21 -24.31 -11.10
N VAL A 37 -14.85 -24.17 -12.26
CA VAL A 37 -14.52 -23.11 -13.23
C VAL A 37 -14.73 -21.73 -12.63
N ILE A 38 -15.88 -21.50 -11.96
CA ILE A 38 -16.16 -20.23 -11.28
C ILE A 38 -15.09 -19.93 -10.24
N THR A 39 -14.68 -20.93 -9.45
CA THR A 39 -13.67 -20.75 -8.40
C THR A 39 -12.31 -20.36 -8.99
N ILE A 40 -11.88 -21.01 -10.08
CA ILE A 40 -10.62 -20.68 -10.78
C ILE A 40 -10.66 -19.24 -11.31
N VAL A 41 -11.79 -18.85 -11.92
CA VAL A 41 -11.96 -17.49 -12.44
C VAL A 41 -11.91 -16.45 -11.32
N VAL A 42 -12.58 -16.72 -10.19
CA VAL A 42 -12.54 -15.83 -9.01
C VAL A 42 -11.12 -15.70 -8.46
N ILE A 43 -10.37 -16.80 -8.33
CA ILE A 43 -8.97 -16.77 -7.89
C ILE A 43 -8.10 -15.96 -8.85
N ALA A 44 -8.27 -16.15 -10.16
CA ALA A 44 -7.53 -15.40 -11.17
C ALA A 44 -7.83 -13.89 -11.12
N ILE A 45 -9.09 -13.51 -10.91
CA ILE A 45 -9.49 -12.11 -10.73
C ILE A 45 -8.88 -11.53 -9.47
N ILE A 46 -8.96 -12.23 -8.34
CA ILE A 46 -8.36 -11.79 -7.07
C ILE A 46 -6.85 -11.61 -7.24
N TYR A 47 -6.17 -12.57 -7.88
CA TYR A 47 -4.74 -12.49 -8.12
C TYR A 47 -4.38 -11.29 -9.02
N GLY A 48 -5.15 -11.07 -10.08
CA GLY A 48 -4.98 -9.91 -10.97
C GLY A 48 -5.18 -8.58 -10.24
N LEU A 49 -6.20 -8.48 -9.39
CA LEU A 49 -6.45 -7.30 -8.56
C LEU A 49 -5.33 -7.05 -7.54
N CYS A 50 -4.86 -8.11 -6.87
CA CYS A 50 -3.72 -8.03 -5.96
C CYS A 50 -2.47 -7.51 -6.68
N MET A 51 -2.16 -8.05 -7.87
CA MET A 51 -1.02 -7.60 -8.66
C MET A 51 -1.16 -6.15 -9.14
N LEU A 52 -2.36 -5.73 -9.52
CA LEU A 52 -2.65 -4.36 -9.92
C LEU A 52 -2.46 -3.38 -8.75
N LEU A 53 -2.94 -3.75 -7.56
CA LEU A 53 -2.75 -2.96 -6.34
C LEU A 53 -1.27 -2.84 -5.97
N VAL A 54 -0.53 -3.95 -5.96
CA VAL A 54 0.93 -3.93 -5.68
C VAL A 54 1.67 -3.05 -6.70
N SER A 55 1.32 -3.16 -7.98
CA SER A 55 1.93 -2.36 -9.05
C SER A 55 1.63 -0.86 -8.88
N SER A 56 0.40 -0.51 -8.50
CA SER A 56 0.00 0.88 -8.27
C SER A 56 0.73 1.52 -7.10
N VAL A 57 0.92 0.79 -5.99
CA VAL A 57 1.66 1.26 -4.81
C VAL A 57 3.16 1.41 -5.12
N MET A 58 3.75 0.47 -5.87
CA MET A 58 5.16 0.56 -6.27
C MET A 58 5.42 1.68 -7.29
N GLY A 59 4.47 1.95 -8.20
CA GLY A 59 4.58 3.02 -9.20
C GLY A 59 4.52 4.42 -8.58
N GLY A 60 3.51 4.70 -7.76
CA GLY A 60 3.34 6.02 -7.12
C GLY A 60 4.47 6.38 -6.16
N SER A 61 5.06 5.38 -5.47
CA SER A 61 6.22 5.62 -4.62
C SER A 61 7.44 6.09 -5.42
N LYS A 62 7.69 5.54 -6.62
CA LYS A 62 8.86 5.94 -7.44
C LYS A 62 8.77 7.40 -7.90
N GLU A 63 7.60 7.83 -8.38
CA GLU A 63 7.40 9.21 -8.84
C GLU A 63 7.55 10.22 -7.69
N HIS A 64 7.00 9.90 -6.52
CA HIS A 64 7.16 10.74 -5.33
C HIS A 64 8.62 10.85 -4.90
N ASN A 65 9.34 9.72 -4.86
CA ASN A 65 10.76 9.69 -4.47
C ASN A 65 11.63 10.52 -5.44
N LEU A 66 11.38 10.40 -6.75
CA LEU A 66 12.06 11.19 -7.78
C LEU A 66 11.76 12.68 -7.66
N ALA A 67 10.50 13.05 -7.38
CA ALA A 67 10.12 14.44 -7.19
C ALA A 67 10.84 15.07 -5.99
N VAL A 68 10.95 14.33 -4.87
CA VAL A 68 11.67 14.80 -3.68
C VAL A 68 13.18 14.86 -3.93
N GLN A 69 13.78 13.86 -4.59
CA GLN A 69 15.19 13.92 -4.97
C GLN A 69 15.48 15.11 -5.87
N ARG A 70 14.62 15.40 -6.86
CA ARG A 70 14.74 16.61 -7.69
C ARG A 70 14.63 17.88 -6.87
N ARG A 71 13.76 17.93 -5.85
CA ARG A 71 13.68 19.09 -4.96
C ARG A 71 14.99 19.31 -4.21
N ILE A 72 15.52 18.25 -3.59
CA ILE A 72 16.80 18.30 -2.85
C ILE A 72 17.94 18.74 -3.77
N LEU A 73 18.00 18.22 -5.00
CA LEU A 73 19.10 18.46 -5.94
C LEU A 73 19.02 19.81 -6.68
N TYR A 74 17.82 20.26 -7.05
CA TYR A 74 17.65 21.40 -7.97
C TYR A 74 16.87 22.57 -7.40
N ASN A 75 16.01 22.34 -6.39
CA ASN A 75 15.12 23.39 -5.85
C ASN A 75 15.51 23.83 -4.44
N THR A 76 16.50 23.20 -3.81
CA THR A 76 16.97 23.55 -2.47
C THR A 76 18.41 24.03 -2.57
N ASP A 77 18.70 25.18 -1.97
CA ASP A 77 20.09 25.64 -1.81
C ASP A 77 20.79 24.78 -0.75
N PRO A 78 21.82 23.99 -1.13
CA PRO A 78 22.51 23.10 -0.20
C PRO A 78 23.21 23.88 0.93
N GLY A 79 23.66 25.13 0.68
CA GLY A 79 24.28 25.97 1.70
C GLY A 79 23.29 26.45 2.77
N ALA A 80 22.13 26.95 2.33
CA ALA A 80 21.03 27.31 3.24
C ALA A 80 20.50 26.10 4.01
N LEU A 81 20.39 24.93 3.36
CA LEU A 81 19.92 23.71 4.01
C LEU A 81 20.89 23.26 5.11
N LEU A 82 22.20 23.25 4.84
CA LEU A 82 23.21 22.93 5.84
C LEU A 82 23.19 23.91 7.03
N THR A 83 23.02 25.20 6.76
CA THR A 83 22.90 26.23 7.80
C THR A 83 21.66 26.00 8.67
N ALA A 84 20.53 25.68 8.07
CA ALA A 84 19.30 25.35 8.77
C ALA A 84 19.44 24.09 9.64
N CYS A 85 20.10 23.04 9.13
CA CYS A 85 20.41 21.85 9.92
C CYS A 85 21.31 22.18 11.11
N ARG A 86 22.32 23.04 10.93
CA ARG A 86 23.19 23.49 12.02
C ARG A 86 22.41 24.22 13.10
N GLN A 87 21.51 25.12 12.71
CA GLN A 87 20.64 25.82 13.65
C GLN A 87 19.74 24.82 14.41
N LEU A 88 19.13 23.88 13.70
CA LEU A 88 18.27 22.86 14.31
C LEU A 88 19.01 22.03 15.38
N ALA A 89 20.27 21.68 15.12
CA ALA A 89 21.09 20.91 16.04
C ALA A 89 21.59 21.70 17.26
N VAL A 90 21.68 23.03 17.14
CA VAL A 90 21.91 23.90 18.29
C VAL A 90 20.65 24.01 19.13
N ASP A 91 19.49 24.08 18.48
CA ASP A 91 18.20 24.34 19.12
C ASP A 91 17.61 23.11 19.83
N GLY A 92 18.04 21.88 19.51
CA GLY A 92 17.51 20.69 20.16
C GLY A 92 18.23 19.38 19.86
N SER A 93 17.74 18.31 20.48
CA SER A 93 18.19 16.93 20.26
C SER A 93 17.01 15.97 20.23
N GLY A 94 17.19 14.81 19.61
CA GLY A 94 16.16 13.79 19.47
C GLY A 94 15.28 13.96 18.24
N GLN A 95 14.08 13.40 18.29
CA GLN A 95 13.14 13.44 17.17
C GLN A 95 12.32 14.73 17.20
N ILE A 96 12.36 15.48 16.11
CA ILE A 96 11.61 16.73 15.94
C ILE A 96 10.40 16.48 15.04
N ASP A 97 9.26 17.06 15.41
CA ASP A 97 8.08 17.09 14.54
C ASP A 97 8.36 17.96 13.30
N PRO A 98 8.33 17.40 12.08
CA PRO A 98 8.54 18.17 10.85
C PRO A 98 7.54 19.29 10.64
N ALA A 99 6.36 19.24 11.28
CA ALA A 99 5.35 20.29 11.22
C ALA A 99 5.58 21.41 12.24
N SER A 100 6.61 21.31 13.10
CA SER A 100 6.91 22.31 14.11
C SER A 100 7.31 23.64 13.48
N THR A 101 6.83 24.75 14.05
CA THR A 101 7.20 26.11 13.64
C THR A 101 8.66 26.45 13.93
N THR A 102 9.36 25.61 14.70
CA THR A 102 10.80 25.75 14.98
C THR A 102 11.67 25.25 13.83
N VAL A 103 11.09 24.53 12.87
CA VAL A 103 11.82 24.00 11.71
C VAL A 103 12.00 25.12 10.67
N PRO A 104 13.22 25.40 10.20
CA PRO A 104 13.46 26.41 9.18
C PRO A 104 12.72 26.12 7.87
N GLY A 105 12.25 27.19 7.21
CA GLY A 105 11.48 27.10 5.95
C GLY A 105 12.15 26.28 4.84
N VAL A 106 13.49 26.32 4.74
CA VAL A 106 14.24 25.52 3.76
C VAL A 106 14.12 24.01 4.02
N ILE A 107 13.97 23.58 5.28
CA ILE A 107 13.70 22.18 5.64
C ILE A 107 12.24 21.83 5.30
N HIS A 108 11.29 22.75 5.44
CA HIS A 108 9.91 22.49 5.00
C HIS A 108 9.78 22.28 3.49
N GLN A 109 10.65 22.87 2.67
CA GLN A 109 10.62 22.71 1.21
C GLN A 109 10.90 21.27 0.75
N ILE A 110 11.69 20.52 1.52
CA ILE A 110 11.98 19.11 1.24
C ILE A 110 10.89 18.15 1.78
N ASP A 111 9.91 18.66 2.54
CA ASP A 111 8.80 17.90 3.14
C ASP A 111 9.24 16.61 3.87
N PRO A 112 10.09 16.72 4.92
CA PRO A 112 10.54 15.54 5.64
C PRO A 112 9.38 14.96 6.46
N LYS A 113 9.27 13.63 6.47
CA LYS A 113 8.34 12.88 7.32
C LYS A 113 8.90 12.64 8.72
N LYS A 114 10.21 12.67 8.87
CA LYS A 114 10.87 12.54 10.16
C LYS A 114 12.17 13.33 10.19
N ILE A 115 12.38 14.05 11.29
CA ILE A 115 13.61 14.79 11.56
C ILE A 115 14.22 14.21 12.83
N THR A 116 15.48 13.79 12.76
CA THR A 116 16.21 13.23 13.90
C THR A 116 17.51 13.98 14.09
N ILE A 117 17.76 14.46 15.30
CA ILE A 117 19.02 15.10 15.69
C ILE A 117 19.73 14.19 16.69
N ALA A 118 20.90 13.70 16.31
CA ALA A 118 21.72 12.83 17.14
C ALA A 118 23.20 13.05 16.84
N ASP A 119 24.02 13.08 17.88
CA ASP A 119 25.49 13.03 17.80
C ASP A 119 26.11 14.01 16.79
N GLY A 120 25.65 15.26 16.81
CA GLY A 120 26.13 16.31 15.91
C GLY A 120 25.74 16.08 14.45
N LYS A 121 24.59 15.44 14.21
CA LYS A 121 24.00 15.23 12.89
C LYS A 121 22.53 15.55 12.89
N VAL A 122 22.03 15.96 11.74
CA VAL A 122 20.60 16.11 11.45
C VAL A 122 20.23 15.22 10.29
N VAL A 123 19.31 14.29 10.53
CA VAL A 123 18.77 13.37 9.53
C VAL A 123 17.35 13.79 9.20
N LEU A 124 17.12 14.06 7.92
CA LEU A 124 15.84 14.46 7.34
C LEU A 124 15.34 13.33 6.45
N GLU A 125 14.37 12.54 6.92
CA GLU A 125 13.81 11.41 6.17
C GLU A 125 12.56 11.87 5.43
N CYS A 126 12.53 11.76 4.10
CA CYS A 126 11.42 12.23 3.25
C CYS A 126 10.58 11.10 2.65
N GLY A 127 10.91 9.84 2.98
CA GLY A 127 10.28 8.66 2.41
C GLY A 127 9.18 8.02 3.26
N THR A 128 8.58 6.96 2.74
CA THR A 128 7.58 6.14 3.44
C THR A 128 8.24 4.97 4.16
N ASN A 129 7.49 4.26 5.01
CA ASN A 129 7.97 3.14 5.85
C ASN A 129 8.75 2.04 5.09
N TYR A 130 8.61 1.93 3.76
CA TYR A 130 9.25 0.91 2.93
C TYR A 130 10.47 1.41 2.15
N ARG A 131 10.67 2.74 2.05
CA ARG A 131 11.80 3.37 1.38
C ARG A 131 12.14 4.67 2.11
N GLN A 132 13.10 4.60 3.02
CA GLN A 132 13.68 5.78 3.65
C GLN A 132 14.77 6.35 2.73
N PHE A 133 14.58 7.60 2.33
CA PHE A 133 15.55 8.42 1.62
C PHE A 133 15.43 9.84 2.15
N GLY A 134 16.42 10.69 1.89
CA GLY A 134 16.47 11.99 2.53
C GLY A 134 17.84 12.64 2.51
N VAL A 135 18.09 13.48 3.51
CA VAL A 135 19.30 14.29 3.67
C VAL A 135 19.91 14.05 5.04
N ILE A 136 21.23 13.93 5.10
CA ILE A 136 22.01 13.87 6.32
C ILE A 136 22.95 15.07 6.33
N ALA A 137 22.80 15.94 7.32
CA ALA A 137 23.78 16.96 7.62
C ALA A 137 24.68 16.46 8.76
N ASP A 138 25.97 16.33 8.48
CA ASP A 138 26.99 16.09 9.51
C ASP A 138 27.58 17.44 9.93
N ILE A 139 27.43 17.77 11.21
CA ILE A 139 27.86 19.05 11.77
C ILE A 139 29.27 18.92 12.39
N SER A 140 29.75 17.68 12.55
CA SER A 140 30.96 17.37 13.32
C SER A 140 32.14 16.95 12.44
N SER A 141 31.92 16.43 11.23
CA SER A 141 33.02 16.08 10.31
C SER A 141 32.57 15.95 8.85
N ASP A 142 33.52 16.06 7.93
CA ASP A 142 33.36 15.95 6.47
C ASP A 142 32.94 14.54 5.98
N GLN A 143 32.67 13.56 6.86
CA GLN A 143 32.21 12.22 6.47
C GLN A 143 31.11 11.65 7.38
N PRO A 144 29.99 11.16 6.83
CA PRO A 144 28.91 10.56 7.58
C PRO A 144 29.30 9.15 8.04
N THR A 145 29.42 8.95 9.36
CA THR A 145 29.62 7.62 9.98
C THR A 145 28.41 6.67 9.95
N THR A 146 27.33 7.01 9.26
CA THR A 146 26.13 6.16 9.20
C THR A 146 26.13 5.34 7.91
N GLN A 147 26.34 4.03 8.03
CA GLN A 147 26.09 3.12 6.90
C GLN A 147 24.59 3.16 6.54
N PRO A 148 24.24 3.25 5.25
CA PRO A 148 22.85 3.31 4.83
C PRO A 148 22.11 2.03 5.24
N ILE A 149 20.91 2.18 5.83
CA ILE A 149 19.99 1.08 6.16
C ILE A 149 19.26 0.57 4.89
N SER A 150 19.60 1.14 3.73
CA SER A 150 18.87 1.02 2.47
C SER A 150 19.87 0.69 1.34
N PRO A 151 19.45 0.00 0.26
CA PRO A 151 20.29 -0.21 -0.93
C PRO A 151 20.67 1.10 -1.67
N MET A 152 20.27 2.28 -1.16
CA MET A 152 20.60 3.57 -1.74
C MET A 152 22.01 4.01 -1.34
N ALA A 153 22.81 4.42 -2.32
CA ALA A 153 24.14 4.97 -2.11
C ALA A 153 24.02 6.38 -1.51
N LEU A 154 24.81 6.65 -0.48
CA LEU A 154 24.93 7.99 0.10
C LEU A 154 25.88 8.82 -0.77
N ARG A 155 25.45 10.02 -1.18
CA ARG A 155 26.22 10.92 -2.03
C ARG A 155 26.36 12.28 -1.37
N GLU A 156 27.53 12.89 -1.48
CA GLU A 156 27.77 14.24 -0.97
C GLU A 156 27.17 15.27 -1.93
N LEU A 157 26.39 16.21 -1.40
CA LEU A 157 25.93 17.41 -2.13
C LEU A 157 26.95 18.54 -2.00
N THR A 158 27.39 18.78 -0.78
CA THR A 158 28.36 19.81 -0.39
C THR A 158 29.05 19.32 0.90
N PRO A 159 30.25 19.78 1.24
CA PRO A 159 30.92 19.38 2.48
C PRO A 159 30.00 19.42 3.70
N GLY A 160 29.83 18.26 4.34
CA GLY A 160 28.96 18.07 5.52
C GLY A 160 27.46 17.88 5.22
N LEU A 161 27.04 17.81 3.95
CA LEU A 161 25.66 17.54 3.55
C LEU A 161 25.59 16.41 2.52
N TRP A 162 24.83 15.39 2.85
CA TRP A 162 24.74 14.14 2.12
C TRP A 162 23.29 13.80 1.81
N TYR A 163 23.03 13.10 0.72
CA TYR A 163 21.70 12.63 0.35
C TYR A 163 21.72 11.20 -0.16
N TYR A 164 20.56 10.55 -0.04
CA TYR A 164 20.36 9.20 -0.55
C TYR A 164 20.00 9.22 -2.03
N ALA A 165 20.82 8.59 -2.87
CA ALA A 165 20.58 8.39 -4.30
C ALA A 165 20.50 6.89 -4.63
N GLU A 166 19.57 6.51 -5.50
CA GLU A 166 19.65 5.20 -6.14
C GLU A 166 20.83 5.21 -7.13
N GLU A 167 21.57 4.11 -7.17
CA GLU A 167 22.72 3.96 -8.07
C GLU A 167 22.23 3.93 -9.53
N GLY A 168 22.66 4.89 -10.36
CA GLY A 168 22.32 4.96 -11.79
C GLY A 168 21.07 5.79 -12.16
N THR A 169 20.36 6.40 -11.20
CA THR A 169 19.13 7.19 -11.43
C THR A 169 19.26 8.66 -11.06
N ILE A 170 20.48 9.22 -11.00
CA ILE A 170 20.63 10.67 -10.95
C ILE A 170 20.08 11.22 -12.28
N PRO A 171 18.98 12.01 -12.28
CA PRO A 171 18.53 12.63 -13.52
C PRO A 171 19.65 13.55 -14.05
N PRO A 172 19.92 13.57 -15.36
CA PRO A 172 20.87 14.52 -15.91
C PRO A 172 20.39 15.97 -15.66
N PRO A 173 21.33 16.94 -15.58
CA PRO A 173 21.02 18.36 -15.46
C PRO A 173 20.12 18.88 -16.59
#